data_AF-A2EFP5-F1
#
_entry.id   AF-A2EFP5-F1
#
_cell.length_a   1.000
_cell.length_b   1.000
_cell.length_c   1.000
_cell.angle_alpha   90.00
_cell.angle_beta   90.00
_cell.angle_gamma   90.00
#
_symmetry.space_group_name_H-M   'P 1'
#
loop_
_entity.id
_entity.type
_entity.pdbx_description
1 polymer ?
#
loop_
_entity_poly.entity_id
_entity_poly.type
_entity_poly.pdbx_seq_one_letter_code
_entity_poly.pdbx_strand_id
1 'polypeptide(L)'
;MISKSTLSRILEGDFDIDEQSLRTVIGSHDLKIQLYKKEQINQNLSDFFSSPRILNMIMNLIFDENNSISTDFADLLRYAKNKIFDIILDSNEVGEYFYSLIRKVTFYPTQCTVFKLRTAQTYFNKFFSYLRSSDMKDKVFMKYSQDMFNCLVDNFNPTSFVFLFDFLVSGISSFILTDAQFEKILFTNQRVNPDYLFLIYQLYLKRENLKFKLEDLFERHFYSLFIYAISPDTSVFDSKIIFEMISEQLSKMRRDRDVKKLVYQFHDSCHPYGKSLLVKNFYNFLPRNYLEIIMNPDGNIQVAREIVSVLIDKAYKTMKQEIQERLFTQITSNFSNKKISDYSITYPFFINVYTKFPMIKPDDFDEYMSKYNEKIGQTQILAKSDREKNV
;
A
#
# COMPACT_ATOMS: atom_id res chain seq x y z
N MET A 1 7.39 -12.66 -64.22
CA MET A 1 8.23 -12.89 -63.02
C MET A 1 7.31 -12.93 -61.82
N ILE A 2 7.28 -14.03 -61.05
CA ILE A 2 6.51 -14.10 -59.80
C ILE A 2 7.32 -13.33 -58.74
N SER A 3 6.75 -12.28 -58.17
CA SER A 3 7.38 -11.55 -57.06
C SER A 3 7.55 -12.48 -55.87
N LYS A 4 8.79 -12.70 -55.41
CA LYS A 4 9.05 -13.47 -54.19
C LYS A 4 8.43 -12.74 -53.00
N SER A 5 7.89 -13.48 -52.03
CA SER A 5 7.41 -12.87 -50.78
C SER A 5 8.59 -12.30 -49.99
N THR A 6 8.36 -11.30 -49.15
CA THR A 6 9.40 -10.68 -48.31
C THR A 6 10.09 -11.73 -47.40
N LEU A 7 9.33 -12.70 -46.88
CA LEU A 7 9.92 -13.80 -46.10
C LEU A 7 10.85 -14.68 -46.95
N SER A 8 10.50 -14.97 -48.20
CA SER A 8 11.38 -15.72 -49.10
C SER A 8 12.69 -14.97 -49.40
N ARG A 9 12.64 -13.64 -49.55
CA ARG A 9 13.85 -12.79 -49.70
C ARG A 9 14.75 -12.88 -48.46
N ILE A 10 14.18 -12.79 -47.26
CA ILE A 10 14.92 -12.93 -46.00
C ILE A 10 15.56 -14.32 -45.89
N LEU A 11 14.83 -15.38 -46.23
CA LEU A 11 15.37 -16.74 -46.21
C LEU A 11 16.51 -16.95 -47.22
N GLU A 12 16.62 -16.10 -48.24
CA GLU A 12 17.71 -16.08 -49.23
C GLU A 12 18.86 -15.14 -48.84
N GLY A 13 18.77 -14.44 -47.70
CA GLY A 13 19.82 -13.56 -47.16
C GLY A 13 19.66 -12.07 -47.50
N ASP A 14 18.52 -11.66 -48.07
CA ASP A 14 18.23 -10.24 -48.35
C ASP A 14 17.54 -9.60 -47.13
N PHE A 15 18.31 -8.80 -46.39
CA PHE A 15 17.86 -8.10 -45.18
C PHE A 15 17.52 -6.62 -45.43
N ASP A 16 17.61 -6.14 -46.67
CA ASP A 16 17.22 -4.76 -46.98
C ASP A 16 15.70 -4.68 -47.17
N ILE A 17 15.03 -4.48 -46.04
CA ILE A 17 13.59 -4.33 -45.97
C ILE A 17 13.24 -2.98 -45.34
N ASP A 18 12.15 -2.41 -45.82
CA ASP A 18 11.53 -1.24 -45.20
C ASP A 18 10.66 -1.66 -44.00
N GLU A 19 10.16 -0.64 -43.29
CA GLU A 19 9.31 -0.85 -42.13
C GLU A 19 8.06 -1.66 -42.50
N GLN A 20 7.34 -1.29 -43.57
CA GLN A 20 6.10 -1.95 -43.98
C GLN A 20 6.28 -3.44 -44.31
N SER A 21 7.40 -3.78 -44.95
CA SER A 21 7.80 -5.14 -45.26
C SER A 21 8.10 -5.93 -43.98
N LEU A 22 8.79 -5.31 -43.01
CA LEU A 22 9.02 -5.90 -41.69
C LEU A 22 7.69 -6.17 -40.96
N ARG A 23 6.73 -5.23 -41.01
CA ARG A 23 5.38 -5.42 -40.44
C ARG A 23 4.71 -6.66 -41.00
N THR A 24 4.74 -6.80 -42.33
CA THR A 24 4.11 -7.92 -43.04
C THR A 24 4.77 -9.25 -42.68
N VAL A 25 6.10 -9.27 -42.54
CA VAL A 25 6.84 -10.48 -42.17
C VAL A 25 6.52 -10.92 -40.74
N ILE A 26 6.56 -10.02 -39.75
CA ILE A 26 6.31 -10.35 -38.33
C ILE A 26 4.89 -10.88 -38.12
N GLY A 27 3.90 -10.27 -38.79
CA GLY A 27 2.50 -10.73 -38.73
C GLY A 27 2.21 -11.97 -39.58
N SER A 28 3.14 -12.42 -40.43
CA SER A 28 2.86 -13.48 -41.40
C SER A 28 2.68 -14.85 -40.75
N HIS A 29 1.67 -15.58 -41.23
CA HIS A 29 1.45 -16.98 -40.87
C HIS A 29 2.63 -17.86 -41.29
N ASP A 30 3.29 -17.53 -42.40
CA ASP A 30 4.44 -18.30 -42.90
C ASP A 30 5.66 -18.20 -41.98
N LEU A 31 5.93 -17.01 -41.41
CA LEU A 31 6.95 -16.87 -40.38
C LEU A 31 6.60 -17.74 -39.17
N LYS A 32 5.35 -17.71 -38.70
CA LYS A 32 4.90 -18.57 -37.60
C LYS A 32 5.17 -20.05 -37.93
N ILE A 33 4.82 -20.52 -39.13
CA ILE A 33 5.12 -21.90 -39.57
C ILE A 33 6.62 -22.20 -39.53
N GLN A 34 7.48 -21.31 -40.04
CA GLN A 34 8.94 -21.52 -40.06
C GLN A 34 9.51 -21.69 -38.66
N LEU A 35 8.93 -20.99 -37.69
CA LEU A 35 9.34 -21.03 -36.28
C LEU A 35 8.79 -22.23 -35.51
N TYR A 36 7.61 -22.73 -35.91
CA TYR A 36 6.97 -23.87 -35.26
C TYR A 36 7.47 -25.23 -35.73
N LYS A 37 7.83 -25.35 -37.02
CA LYS A 37 8.06 -26.66 -37.65
C LYS A 37 9.50 -27.17 -37.63
N LYS A 38 10.46 -26.40 -37.10
CA LYS A 38 11.89 -26.74 -37.21
C LYS A 38 12.57 -26.83 -35.85
N GLU A 39 13.29 -27.93 -35.64
CA GLU A 39 14.23 -28.08 -34.51
C GLU A 39 15.39 -27.07 -34.59
N GLN A 40 15.70 -26.58 -35.80
CA GLN A 40 16.72 -25.56 -36.06
C GLN A 40 16.16 -24.40 -36.89
N ILE A 41 16.36 -23.17 -36.41
CA ILE A 41 16.03 -21.96 -37.16
C ILE A 41 16.95 -21.87 -38.37
N ASN A 42 16.40 -21.46 -39.52
CA ASN A 42 17.19 -21.15 -40.72
C ASN A 42 18.22 -20.04 -40.40
N GLN A 43 19.49 -20.22 -40.76
CA GLN A 43 20.56 -19.29 -40.40
C GLN A 43 20.27 -17.85 -40.85
N ASN A 44 19.77 -17.64 -42.07
CA ASN A 44 19.43 -16.30 -42.55
C ASN A 44 18.29 -15.66 -41.74
N LEU A 45 17.34 -16.46 -41.26
CA LEU A 45 16.30 -15.98 -40.34
C LEU A 45 16.88 -15.64 -38.96
N SER A 46 17.84 -16.42 -38.47
CA SER A 46 18.59 -16.13 -37.25
C SER A 46 19.36 -14.81 -37.38
N ASP A 47 20.12 -14.65 -38.46
CA ASP A 47 20.91 -13.45 -38.75
C ASP A 47 20.03 -12.21 -38.91
N PHE A 48 18.86 -12.39 -39.54
CA PHE A 48 17.85 -11.34 -39.65
C PHE A 48 17.37 -10.84 -38.28
N PHE A 49 17.00 -11.75 -37.36
CA PHE A 49 16.58 -11.37 -36.00
C PHE A 49 17.76 -10.99 -35.08
N SER A 50 18.99 -11.27 -35.48
CA SER A 50 20.20 -10.83 -34.77
C SER A 50 20.69 -9.45 -35.25
N SER A 51 20.10 -8.91 -36.33
CA SER A 51 20.54 -7.65 -36.92
C SER A 51 20.14 -6.44 -36.07
N PRO A 52 21.09 -5.58 -35.65
CA PRO A 52 20.80 -4.38 -34.86
C PRO A 52 19.79 -3.43 -35.52
N ARG A 53 19.90 -3.27 -36.85
CA ARG A 53 18.96 -2.45 -37.63
C ARG A 53 17.54 -3.00 -37.51
N ILE A 54 17.37 -4.30 -37.73
CA ILE A 54 16.06 -4.96 -37.71
C ILE A 54 15.46 -4.91 -36.31
N LEU A 55 16.26 -5.21 -35.28
CA LEU A 55 15.81 -5.15 -33.89
C LEU A 55 15.36 -3.72 -33.49
N ASN A 56 16.11 -2.68 -33.88
CA ASN A 56 15.69 -1.30 -33.64
C ASN A 56 14.38 -0.95 -34.37
N MET A 57 14.21 -1.39 -35.63
CA MET A 57 12.96 -1.21 -36.36
C MET A 57 11.79 -1.92 -35.67
N ILE A 58 12.00 -3.15 -35.21
CA ILE A 58 11.03 -3.93 -34.42
C ILE A 58 10.64 -3.16 -33.15
N MET A 59 11.63 -2.67 -32.39
CA MET A 59 11.38 -1.94 -31.15
C MET A 59 10.58 -0.65 -31.38
N ASN A 60 10.92 0.12 -32.42
CA ASN A 60 10.17 1.33 -32.78
C ASN A 60 8.72 1.00 -33.18
N LEU A 61 8.52 -0.07 -33.96
CA LEU A 61 7.20 -0.53 -34.37
C LEU A 61 6.28 -0.90 -33.20
N ILE A 62 6.83 -1.58 -32.20
CA ILE A 62 6.10 -2.05 -31.02
C ILE A 62 5.60 -0.88 -30.16
N PHE A 63 6.41 0.16 -30.03
CA PHE A 63 6.16 1.28 -29.11
C PHE A 63 5.55 2.51 -29.79
N ASP A 64 5.20 2.41 -31.07
CA ASP A 64 4.41 3.39 -31.78
C ASP A 64 2.91 3.13 -31.54
N GLU A 65 2.23 4.15 -31.02
CA GLU A 65 0.82 4.13 -30.60
C GLU A 65 -0.14 3.90 -31.75
N ASN A 66 0.28 4.18 -32.99
CA ASN A 66 -0.54 4.03 -34.17
C ASN A 66 -0.52 2.60 -34.76
N ASN A 67 0.18 1.66 -34.11
CA ASN A 67 0.47 0.35 -34.67
C ASN A 67 -0.22 -0.80 -33.95
N SER A 68 -0.84 -1.69 -34.73
CA SER A 68 -1.45 -2.95 -34.26
C SER A 68 -0.44 -4.10 -34.12
N ILE A 69 0.82 -3.92 -34.49
CA ILE A 69 1.84 -5.00 -34.53
C ILE A 69 2.29 -5.43 -33.15
N SER A 70 2.00 -4.62 -32.13
CA SER A 70 2.31 -4.93 -30.75
C SER A 70 1.75 -6.30 -30.34
N THR A 71 0.58 -6.72 -30.85
CA THR A 71 0.02 -8.06 -30.60
C THR A 71 0.70 -9.17 -31.39
N ASP A 72 1.08 -8.92 -32.65
CA ASP A 72 1.72 -9.93 -33.50
C ASP A 72 3.14 -10.26 -33.04
N PHE A 73 3.92 -9.25 -32.67
CA PHE A 73 5.24 -9.46 -32.09
C PHE A 73 5.14 -10.07 -30.69
N ALA A 74 4.18 -9.61 -29.88
CA ALA A 74 3.85 -10.25 -28.61
C ALA A 74 3.54 -11.74 -28.77
N ASP A 75 2.81 -12.15 -29.80
CA ASP A 75 2.49 -13.54 -30.10
C ASP A 75 3.72 -14.32 -30.60
N LEU A 76 4.54 -13.72 -31.47
CA LEU A 76 5.84 -14.27 -31.89
C LEU A 76 6.71 -14.61 -30.66
N LEU A 77 6.72 -13.73 -29.67
CA LEU A 77 7.44 -13.88 -28.40
C LEU A 77 6.79 -14.86 -27.41
N ARG A 78 5.49 -15.15 -27.54
CA ARG A 78 4.73 -15.95 -26.55
C ARG A 78 5.12 -17.44 -26.56
N TYR A 79 5.76 -17.90 -27.63
CA TYR A 79 6.16 -19.30 -27.76
C TYR A 79 7.46 -19.53 -26.98
N ALA A 80 7.32 -19.81 -25.68
CA ALA A 80 8.35 -19.91 -24.63
C ALA A 80 9.46 -20.98 -24.84
N LYS A 81 9.63 -21.50 -26.06
CA LYS A 81 10.70 -22.43 -26.46
C LYS A 81 11.33 -22.07 -27.80
N ASN A 82 11.14 -20.84 -28.28
CA ASN A 82 11.64 -20.42 -29.59
C ASN A 82 13.05 -19.80 -29.48
N LYS A 83 13.99 -20.30 -30.29
CA LYS A 83 15.37 -19.79 -30.43
C LYS A 83 15.44 -18.31 -30.88
N ILE A 84 14.37 -17.73 -31.44
CA ILE A 84 14.31 -16.26 -31.67
C ILE A 84 14.33 -15.50 -30.35
N PHE A 85 13.65 -16.01 -29.34
CA PHE A 85 13.58 -15.34 -28.05
C PHE A 85 14.96 -15.30 -27.38
N ASP A 86 15.74 -16.38 -27.54
CA ASP A 86 17.15 -16.41 -27.17
C ASP A 86 17.96 -15.32 -27.85
N ILE A 87 17.86 -15.20 -29.18
CA ILE A 87 18.55 -14.18 -29.97
C ILE A 87 18.19 -12.77 -29.50
N ILE A 88 16.89 -12.52 -29.26
CA ILE A 88 16.39 -11.22 -28.78
C ILE A 88 16.93 -10.90 -27.38
N LEU A 89 16.96 -11.87 -26.48
CA LEU A 89 17.50 -11.67 -25.13
C LEU A 89 19.03 -11.61 -25.07
N ASP A 90 19.72 -12.11 -26.09
CA ASP A 90 21.17 -11.98 -26.27
C ASP A 90 21.59 -10.70 -26.98
N SER A 91 20.65 -9.91 -27.51
CA SER A 91 20.94 -8.64 -28.18
C SER A 91 21.18 -7.50 -27.19
N ASN A 92 22.20 -6.69 -27.49
CA ASN A 92 22.45 -5.42 -26.80
C ASN A 92 21.36 -4.40 -27.10
N GLU A 93 20.90 -4.31 -28.36
CA GLU A 93 19.93 -3.30 -28.81
C GLU A 93 18.62 -3.39 -28.02
N VAL A 94 18.14 -4.62 -27.78
CA VAL A 94 16.94 -4.84 -26.98
C VAL A 94 17.17 -4.45 -25.52
N GLY A 95 18.31 -4.85 -24.95
CA GLY A 95 18.70 -4.47 -23.59
C GLY A 95 18.81 -2.96 -23.39
N GLU A 96 19.53 -2.27 -24.28
CA GLU A 96 19.70 -0.82 -24.29
C GLU A 96 18.38 -0.08 -24.48
N TYR A 97 17.50 -0.58 -25.34
CA TYR A 97 16.20 0.03 -25.56
C TYR A 97 15.35 0.03 -24.28
N PHE A 98 15.19 -1.14 -23.64
CA PHE A 98 14.43 -1.24 -22.41
C PHE A 98 15.10 -0.50 -21.25
N TYR A 99 16.43 -0.49 -21.20
CA TYR A 99 17.18 0.29 -20.21
C TYR A 99 16.94 1.80 -20.38
N SER A 100 17.04 2.30 -21.62
CA SER A 100 16.72 3.68 -21.97
C SER A 100 15.28 4.05 -21.62
N LEU A 101 14.34 3.13 -21.84
CA LEU A 101 12.95 3.31 -21.46
C LEU A 101 12.79 3.41 -19.94
N ILE A 102 13.38 2.50 -19.16
CA ILE A 102 13.35 2.56 -17.69
C ILE A 102 13.97 3.87 -17.21
N ARG A 103 15.11 4.30 -17.75
CA ARG A 103 15.69 5.61 -17.44
C ARG A 103 14.73 6.76 -17.72
N LYS A 104 14.00 6.73 -18.84
CA LYS A 104 12.97 7.75 -19.12
C LYS A 104 11.84 7.73 -18.10
N VAL A 105 11.32 6.55 -17.74
CA VAL A 105 10.29 6.41 -16.70
C VAL A 105 10.77 6.94 -15.34
N THR A 106 12.05 6.70 -15.04
CA THR A 106 12.67 7.04 -13.77
C THR A 106 13.02 8.54 -13.65
N PHE A 107 13.60 9.13 -14.70
CA PHE A 107 14.14 10.50 -14.64
C PHE A 107 13.24 11.54 -15.33
N TYR A 108 12.38 11.11 -16.26
CA TYR A 108 11.53 11.99 -17.07
C TYR A 108 10.10 11.42 -17.22
N PRO A 109 9.41 11.09 -16.10
CA PRO A 109 8.13 10.37 -16.14
C PRO A 109 7.04 11.09 -16.94
N THR A 110 7.08 12.42 -17.00
CA THR A 110 6.11 13.24 -17.76
C THR A 110 6.22 13.07 -19.29
N GLN A 111 7.32 12.49 -19.78
CA GLN A 111 7.53 12.20 -21.21
C GLN A 111 7.03 10.81 -21.62
N CYS A 112 6.54 10.00 -20.67
CA CYS A 112 6.07 8.65 -20.91
C CYS A 112 4.55 8.61 -21.06
N THR A 113 4.07 8.08 -22.18
CA THR A 113 2.65 7.86 -22.40
C THR A 113 2.18 6.56 -21.74
N VAL A 114 0.91 6.51 -21.32
CA VAL A 114 0.30 5.31 -20.71
C VAL A 114 0.44 4.09 -21.63
N PHE A 115 0.31 4.28 -22.94
CA PHE A 115 0.52 3.21 -23.92
C PHE A 115 1.93 2.63 -23.81
N LYS A 116 2.98 3.47 -23.90
CA LYS A 116 4.37 3.01 -23.81
C LYS A 116 4.65 2.26 -22.51
N LEU A 117 4.10 2.74 -21.39
CA LEU A 117 4.26 2.08 -20.08
C LEU A 117 3.62 0.67 -20.07
N ARG A 118 2.37 0.54 -20.53
CA ARG A 118 1.64 -0.74 -20.58
C ARG A 118 2.28 -1.74 -21.55
N THR A 119 2.71 -1.25 -22.71
CA THR A 119 3.42 -2.06 -23.71
C THR A 119 4.70 -2.61 -23.09
N ALA A 120 5.52 -1.76 -22.44
CA ALA A 120 6.74 -2.19 -21.77
C ALA A 120 6.49 -3.29 -20.72
N GLN A 121 5.51 -3.11 -19.84
CA GLN A 121 5.14 -4.10 -18.82
C GLN A 121 4.76 -5.44 -19.42
N THR A 122 4.02 -5.43 -20.54
CA THR A 122 3.64 -6.67 -21.25
C THR A 122 4.87 -7.45 -21.71
N TYR A 123 5.90 -6.75 -22.20
CA TYR A 123 7.15 -7.38 -22.63
C TYR A 123 8.04 -7.81 -21.46
N PHE A 124 8.18 -6.99 -20.42
CA PHE A 124 8.91 -7.37 -19.20
C PHE A 124 8.37 -8.67 -18.60
N ASN A 125 7.05 -8.79 -18.45
CA ASN A 125 6.42 -10.01 -17.93
C ASN A 125 6.76 -11.25 -18.76
N LYS A 126 6.85 -11.11 -20.09
CA LYS A 126 7.25 -12.22 -20.99
C LYS A 126 8.72 -12.55 -20.85
N PHE A 127 9.59 -11.53 -20.87
CA PHE A 127 11.04 -11.71 -20.71
C PHE A 127 11.37 -12.37 -19.38
N PHE A 128 10.78 -11.91 -18.27
CA PHE A 128 10.97 -12.53 -16.97
C PHE A 128 10.41 -13.95 -16.90
N SER A 129 9.23 -14.19 -17.49
CA SER A 129 8.68 -15.55 -17.53
C SER A 129 9.59 -16.52 -18.25
N TYR A 130 10.25 -16.09 -19.32
CA TYR A 130 11.20 -16.91 -20.08
C TYR A 130 12.53 -17.10 -19.33
N LEU A 131 13.09 -16.01 -18.78
CA LEU A 131 14.32 -16.04 -17.98
C LEU A 131 14.19 -16.93 -16.74
N ARG A 132 13.00 -17.06 -16.15
CA ARG A 132 12.74 -18.01 -15.05
C ARG A 132 12.84 -19.48 -15.47
N SER A 133 12.46 -19.78 -16.71
CA SER A 133 12.27 -21.16 -17.18
C SER A 133 13.55 -21.82 -17.69
N SER A 134 14.69 -21.13 -17.60
CA SER A 134 15.94 -21.50 -18.24
C SER A 134 17.14 -21.18 -17.34
N ASP A 135 18.23 -21.96 -17.44
CA ASP A 135 19.53 -21.69 -16.79
C ASP A 135 20.24 -20.41 -17.34
N MET A 136 19.48 -19.45 -17.83
CA MET A 136 19.91 -18.32 -18.67
C MET A 136 20.31 -17.08 -17.86
N LYS A 137 21.10 -17.28 -16.80
CA LYS A 137 21.65 -16.17 -16.01
C LYS A 137 22.65 -15.32 -16.81
N ASP A 138 23.20 -15.85 -17.90
CA ASP A 138 24.27 -15.22 -18.67
C ASP A 138 23.79 -14.36 -19.85
N LYS A 139 22.47 -14.29 -20.10
CA LYS A 139 21.90 -13.51 -21.20
C LYS A 139 22.19 -12.02 -21.05
N VAL A 140 22.40 -11.33 -22.18
CA VAL A 140 22.65 -9.88 -22.22
C VAL A 140 21.52 -9.10 -21.56
N PHE A 141 20.27 -9.44 -21.88
CA PHE A 141 19.11 -8.78 -21.30
C PHE A 141 19.02 -8.95 -19.77
N MET A 142 19.54 -10.05 -19.21
CA MET A 142 19.57 -10.26 -17.76
C MET A 142 20.51 -9.27 -17.06
N LYS A 143 21.67 -8.96 -17.66
CA LYS A 143 22.60 -7.93 -17.17
C LYS A 143 21.95 -6.55 -17.19
N TYR A 144 21.35 -6.16 -18.32
CA TYR A 144 20.60 -4.91 -18.42
C TYR A 144 19.43 -4.86 -17.43
N SER A 145 18.74 -5.98 -17.20
CA SER A 145 17.64 -6.04 -16.23
C SER A 145 18.15 -5.77 -14.81
N GLN A 146 19.35 -6.24 -14.44
CA GLN A 146 19.94 -5.89 -13.15
C GLN A 146 20.22 -4.38 -13.05
N ASP A 147 20.73 -3.77 -14.11
CA ASP A 147 20.96 -2.32 -14.14
C ASP A 147 19.66 -1.51 -14.14
N MET A 148 18.63 -1.98 -14.83
CA MET A 148 17.27 -1.43 -14.78
C MET A 148 16.70 -1.51 -13.37
N PHE A 149 16.83 -2.66 -12.70
CA PHE A 149 16.39 -2.84 -11.32
C PHE A 149 17.09 -1.86 -10.39
N ASN A 150 18.43 -1.77 -10.46
CA ASN A 150 19.20 -0.82 -9.66
C ASN A 150 18.77 0.63 -9.94
N CYS A 151 18.57 0.99 -11.21
CA CYS A 151 18.08 2.31 -11.61
C CYS A 151 16.72 2.65 -10.99
N LEU A 152 15.78 1.70 -11.00
CA LEU A 152 14.45 1.82 -10.40
C LEU A 152 14.52 2.00 -8.87
N VAL A 153 15.38 1.22 -8.20
CA VAL A 153 15.56 1.29 -6.75
C VAL A 153 16.22 2.60 -6.32
N ASP A 154 17.25 3.03 -7.03
CA ASP A 154 18.04 4.19 -6.62
C ASP A 154 17.36 5.52 -6.85
N ASN A 155 16.45 5.58 -7.82
CA ASN A 155 15.78 6.79 -8.29
C ASN A 155 14.27 6.61 -8.32
N PHE A 156 13.76 5.89 -7.33
CA PHE A 156 12.36 5.51 -7.26
C PHE A 156 11.42 6.73 -7.32
N ASN A 157 10.33 6.57 -8.07
CA ASN A 157 9.25 7.55 -8.23
C ASN A 157 7.89 6.83 -8.43
N PRO A 158 6.75 7.54 -8.29
CA PRO A 158 5.42 6.92 -8.38
C PRO A 158 5.14 6.22 -9.72
N THR A 159 5.65 6.73 -10.83
CA THR A 159 5.48 6.13 -12.18
C THR A 159 6.31 4.87 -12.34
N SER A 160 7.48 4.82 -11.72
CA SER A 160 8.39 3.66 -11.74
C SER A 160 7.92 2.50 -10.86
N PHE A 161 6.94 2.73 -9.97
CA PHE A 161 6.35 1.74 -9.07
C PHE A 161 6.00 0.42 -9.75
N VAL A 162 5.22 0.48 -10.83
CA VAL A 162 4.69 -0.74 -11.44
C VAL A 162 5.82 -1.60 -12.01
N PHE A 163 6.88 -0.98 -12.54
CA PHE A 163 8.05 -1.72 -13.00
C PHE A 163 8.81 -2.33 -11.84
N LEU A 164 9.13 -1.56 -10.79
CA LEU A 164 9.83 -2.12 -9.63
C LEU A 164 9.06 -3.31 -9.04
N PHE A 165 7.73 -3.21 -8.98
CA PHE A 165 6.88 -4.31 -8.57
C PHE A 165 7.01 -5.53 -9.49
N ASP A 166 6.90 -5.36 -10.81
CA ASP A 166 7.07 -6.44 -11.80
C ASP A 166 8.43 -7.15 -11.66
N PHE A 167 9.50 -6.41 -11.41
CA PHE A 167 10.83 -6.98 -11.14
C PHE A 167 10.83 -7.82 -9.85
N LEU A 168 10.23 -7.33 -8.77
CA LEU A 168 10.20 -8.03 -7.48
C LEU A 168 9.34 -9.29 -7.53
N VAL A 169 8.23 -9.29 -8.27
CA VAL A 169 7.35 -10.46 -8.42
C VAL A 169 7.74 -11.37 -9.58
N SER A 170 8.82 -11.03 -10.30
CA SER A 170 9.31 -11.79 -11.45
C SER A 170 9.69 -13.23 -11.09
N GLY A 171 10.05 -13.51 -9.83
CA GLY A 171 10.59 -14.79 -9.37
C GLY A 171 12.08 -14.99 -9.68
N ILE A 172 12.78 -13.96 -10.15
CA ILE A 172 14.22 -14.00 -10.44
C ILE A 172 15.01 -13.60 -9.18
N SER A 173 15.86 -14.50 -8.69
CA SER A 173 16.56 -14.37 -7.40
C SER A 173 17.55 -13.20 -7.27
N SER A 174 17.94 -12.54 -8.37
CA SER A 174 18.83 -11.37 -8.30
C SER A 174 18.07 -10.05 -8.09
N PHE A 175 16.75 -10.03 -8.31
CA PHE A 175 15.89 -8.86 -8.10
C PHE A 175 15.32 -8.88 -6.69
N ILE A 176 16.19 -8.61 -5.72
CA ILE A 176 15.84 -8.57 -4.30
C ILE A 176 16.18 -7.20 -3.72
N LEU A 177 15.24 -6.61 -3.00
CA LEU A 177 15.50 -5.44 -2.17
C LEU A 177 16.27 -5.82 -0.90
N THR A 178 17.37 -5.12 -0.66
CA THR A 178 18.01 -5.10 0.66
C THR A 178 17.23 -4.21 1.62
N ASP A 179 17.50 -4.37 2.91
CA ASP A 179 16.91 -3.58 3.98
C ASP A 179 17.08 -2.07 3.75
N ALA A 180 18.32 -1.62 3.52
CA ALA A 180 18.63 -0.21 3.29
C ALA A 180 17.96 0.37 2.02
N GLN A 181 17.84 -0.43 0.96
CA GLN A 181 17.15 -0.02 -0.27
C GLN A 181 15.65 0.15 -0.04
N PHE A 182 15.04 -0.79 0.69
CA PHE A 182 13.63 -0.71 1.02
C PHE A 182 13.34 0.45 1.97
N GLU A 183 14.20 0.68 2.97
CA GLU A 183 14.09 1.82 3.89
C GLU A 183 14.19 3.15 3.14
N LYS A 184 15.14 3.27 2.20
CA LYS A 184 15.27 4.45 1.31
C LYS A 184 14.01 4.70 0.47
N ILE A 185 13.34 3.63 0.03
CA ILE A 185 12.06 3.74 -0.65
C ILE A 185 11.00 4.22 0.34
N LEU A 186 10.81 3.54 1.46
CA LEU A 186 9.75 3.86 2.43
C LEU A 186 9.90 5.26 3.05
N PHE A 187 11.14 5.73 3.25
CA PHE A 187 11.43 6.98 3.93
C PHE A 187 12.20 7.96 3.03
N THR A 188 11.64 9.15 2.84
CA THR A 188 12.32 10.27 2.20
C THR A 188 12.56 11.37 3.23
N ASN A 189 13.81 11.79 3.42
CA ASN A 189 14.19 12.75 4.47
C ASN A 189 13.68 12.35 5.86
N GLN A 190 13.79 11.05 6.19
CA GLN A 190 13.31 10.45 7.45
C GLN A 190 11.78 10.52 7.66
N ARG A 191 11.00 10.90 6.65
CA ARG A 191 9.53 10.89 6.68
C ARG A 191 8.98 9.78 5.82
N VAL A 192 7.86 9.20 6.24
CA VAL A 192 7.11 8.22 5.44
C VAL A 192 6.76 8.86 4.10
N ASN A 193 7.09 8.19 3.01
CA ASN A 193 6.73 8.64 1.68
C ASN A 193 5.39 8.00 1.25
N PRO A 194 4.28 8.79 1.17
CA PRO A 194 2.96 8.25 0.83
C PRO A 194 2.91 7.57 -0.52
N ASP A 195 3.67 8.08 -1.50
CA ASP A 195 3.64 7.61 -2.88
C ASP A 195 4.02 6.13 -3.00
N TYR A 196 4.70 5.60 -1.98
CA TYR A 196 5.31 4.27 -1.98
C TYR A 196 4.63 3.31 -1.00
N LEU A 197 3.67 3.78 -0.21
CA LEU A 197 2.91 2.93 0.73
C LEU A 197 2.17 1.81 0.00
N PHE A 198 1.67 2.07 -1.20
CA PHE A 198 1.00 1.05 -1.99
C PHE A 198 1.96 -0.07 -2.42
N LEU A 199 3.21 0.24 -2.79
CA LEU A 199 4.23 -0.79 -3.09
C LEU A 199 4.46 -1.69 -1.89
N ILE A 200 4.64 -1.07 -0.73
CA ILE A 200 4.94 -1.78 0.50
C ILE A 200 3.76 -2.66 0.91
N TYR A 201 2.54 -2.17 0.74
CA TYR A 201 1.33 -2.95 0.96
C TYR A 201 1.25 -4.15 0.02
N GLN A 202 1.55 -3.98 -1.26
CA GLN A 202 1.55 -5.10 -2.22
C GLN A 202 2.63 -6.13 -1.90
N LEU A 203 3.83 -5.69 -1.49
CA LEU A 203 4.91 -6.58 -1.04
C LEU A 203 4.54 -7.31 0.26
N TYR A 204 3.87 -6.62 1.19
CA TYR A 204 3.33 -7.21 2.42
C TYR A 204 2.30 -8.31 2.12
N LEU A 205 1.36 -8.06 1.21
CA LEU A 205 0.34 -9.06 0.83
C LEU A 205 0.95 -10.29 0.14
N LYS A 206 1.97 -10.09 -0.70
CA LYS A 206 2.55 -11.18 -1.50
C LYS A 206 3.69 -11.94 -0.82
N ARG A 207 4.36 -11.35 0.19
CA ARG A 207 5.56 -11.92 0.86
C ARG A 207 6.73 -12.25 -0.08
N GLU A 208 6.84 -11.57 -1.23
CA GLU A 208 7.78 -11.96 -2.29
C GLU A 208 9.13 -11.23 -2.22
N ASN A 209 10.22 -11.99 -2.43
CA ASN A 209 11.60 -11.56 -2.77
C ASN A 209 12.21 -10.39 -1.96
N LEU A 210 12.11 -10.47 -0.64
CA LEU A 210 12.85 -9.59 0.28
C LEU A 210 13.98 -10.36 0.96
N LYS A 211 15.17 -9.74 1.08
CA LYS A 211 16.32 -10.32 1.81
C LYS A 211 16.16 -10.25 3.34
N PHE A 212 15.10 -9.60 3.81
CA PHE A 212 14.83 -9.28 5.21
C PHE A 212 13.37 -9.55 5.54
N LYS A 213 13.05 -9.64 6.84
CA LYS A 213 11.68 -9.74 7.33
C LYS A 213 11.06 -8.35 7.42
N LEU A 214 9.93 -8.15 6.75
CA LEU A 214 9.20 -6.88 6.82
C LEU A 214 8.83 -6.52 8.26
N GLU A 215 8.56 -7.52 9.09
CA GLU A 215 8.21 -7.37 10.50
C GLU A 215 9.32 -6.66 11.29
N ASP A 216 10.59 -6.99 11.03
CA ASP A 216 11.76 -6.39 11.70
C ASP A 216 11.94 -4.93 11.31
N LEU A 217 11.62 -4.59 10.05
CA LEU A 217 11.63 -3.20 9.58
C LEU A 217 10.48 -2.41 10.22
N PHE A 218 9.26 -2.94 10.22
CA PHE A 218 8.11 -2.27 10.84
C PHE A 218 8.27 -2.11 12.35
N GLU A 219 8.99 -3.01 13.01
CA GLU A 219 9.36 -2.84 14.42
C GLU A 219 10.30 -1.65 14.61
N ARG A 220 11.39 -1.58 13.84
CA ARG A 220 12.37 -0.48 13.92
C ARG A 220 11.76 0.89 13.62
N HIS A 221 10.82 0.95 12.68
CA HIS A 221 10.18 2.21 12.28
C HIS A 221 8.75 2.37 12.81
N PHE A 222 8.38 1.59 13.83
CA PHE A 222 7.02 1.56 14.35
C PHE A 222 6.51 2.96 14.69
N TYR A 223 7.28 3.75 15.44
CA TYR A 223 6.87 5.09 15.86
C TYR A 223 6.65 6.05 14.68
N SER A 224 7.54 6.04 13.69
CA SER A 224 7.42 6.90 12.50
C SER A 224 6.17 6.56 11.69
N LEU A 225 5.94 5.26 11.46
CA LEU A 225 4.76 4.76 10.75
C LEU A 225 3.47 5.05 11.54
N PHE A 226 3.48 4.81 12.85
CA PHE A 226 2.34 5.03 13.72
C PHE A 226 1.95 6.50 13.80
N ILE A 227 2.91 7.41 14.01
CA ILE A 227 2.67 8.87 14.05
C ILE A 227 2.12 9.34 12.72
N TYR A 228 2.68 8.86 11.60
CA TYR A 228 2.16 9.19 10.30
C TYR A 228 0.71 8.71 10.12
N ALA A 229 0.39 7.46 10.49
CA ALA A 229 -0.96 6.91 10.34
C ALA A 229 -2.03 7.63 11.18
N ILE A 230 -1.67 8.21 12.33
CA ILE A 230 -2.60 8.94 13.22
C ILE A 230 -2.64 10.44 12.96
N SER A 231 -1.73 10.98 12.14
CA SER A 231 -1.68 12.40 11.82
C SER A 231 -2.97 12.89 11.15
N PRO A 232 -3.47 14.10 11.47
CA PRO A 232 -4.65 14.69 10.83
C PRO A 232 -4.54 14.79 9.31
N ASP A 233 -3.33 15.02 8.80
CA ASP A 233 -3.09 15.28 7.38
C ASP A 233 -2.95 14.01 6.54
N THR A 234 -2.98 12.83 7.18
CA THR A 234 -2.80 11.55 6.47
C THR A 234 -4.10 11.09 5.85
N SER A 235 -4.03 10.64 4.60
CA SER A 235 -5.21 10.15 3.89
C SER A 235 -5.77 8.89 4.54
N VAL A 236 -7.08 8.69 4.43
CA VAL A 236 -7.78 7.50 4.98
C VAL A 236 -7.17 6.21 4.47
N PHE A 237 -6.80 6.20 3.19
CA PHE A 237 -6.23 5.05 2.52
C PHE A 237 -4.85 4.71 3.06
N ASP A 238 -3.99 5.71 3.24
CA ASP A 238 -2.63 5.53 3.76
C ASP A 238 -2.63 5.12 5.23
N SER A 239 -3.46 5.77 6.05
CA SER A 239 -3.67 5.36 7.45
C SER A 239 -4.10 3.90 7.53
N LYS A 240 -5.03 3.47 6.66
CA LYS A 240 -5.49 2.08 6.63
C LYS A 240 -4.35 1.10 6.33
N ILE A 241 -3.61 1.35 5.25
CA ILE A 241 -2.49 0.51 4.83
C ILE A 241 -1.48 0.36 5.98
N ILE A 242 -1.07 1.47 6.57
CA ILE A 242 -0.06 1.44 7.63
C ILE A 242 -0.57 0.70 8.85
N PHE A 243 -1.81 0.94 9.29
CA PHE A 243 -2.39 0.21 10.42
C PHE A 243 -2.47 -1.29 10.18
N GLU A 244 -2.75 -1.73 8.96
CA GLU A 244 -2.75 -3.14 8.61
C GLU A 244 -1.32 -3.72 8.70
N MET A 245 -0.33 -3.01 8.14
CA MET A 245 1.09 -3.41 8.15
C MET A 245 1.67 -3.48 9.57
N ILE A 246 1.37 -2.51 10.43
CA ILE A 246 1.89 -2.47 11.80
C ILE A 246 0.97 -3.17 12.80
N SER A 247 -0.14 -3.80 12.38
CA SER A 247 -1.17 -4.34 13.30
C SER A 247 -0.64 -5.32 14.35
N GLU A 248 0.29 -6.18 13.95
CA GLU A 248 0.95 -7.12 14.87
C GLU A 248 1.85 -6.38 15.87
N GLN A 249 2.64 -5.41 15.39
CA GLN A 249 3.51 -4.60 16.24
C GLN A 249 2.71 -3.70 17.17
N LEU A 250 1.60 -3.14 16.69
CA LEU A 250 0.60 -2.42 17.48
C LEU A 250 0.09 -3.32 18.61
N SER A 251 -0.15 -4.60 18.32
CA SER A 251 -0.60 -5.58 19.32
C SER A 251 0.45 -5.92 20.37
N LYS A 252 1.75 -5.78 20.07
CA LYS A 252 2.85 -5.92 21.03
C LYS A 252 3.06 -4.62 21.83
N MET A 253 3.12 -3.49 21.12
CA MET A 253 3.42 -2.16 21.62
C MET A 253 2.25 -1.47 22.33
N ARG A 254 1.05 -2.03 22.28
CA ARG A 254 -0.14 -1.50 22.98
C ARG A 254 0.05 -1.20 24.47
N ARG A 255 0.99 -1.88 25.15
CA ARG A 255 1.34 -1.65 26.57
C ARG A 255 2.28 -0.47 26.79
N ASP A 256 3.01 -0.07 25.76
CA ASP A 256 4.05 0.92 25.80
C ASP A 256 3.51 2.29 26.25
N ARG A 257 4.25 2.95 27.14
CA ARG A 257 3.84 4.22 27.75
C ARG A 257 3.83 5.36 26.73
N ASP A 258 4.76 5.37 25.80
CA ASP A 258 4.92 6.45 24.82
C ASP A 258 3.93 6.28 23.66
N VAL A 259 3.64 5.04 23.25
CA VAL A 259 2.54 4.77 22.31
C VAL A 259 1.20 5.22 22.87
N LYS A 260 0.94 4.99 24.16
CA LYS A 260 -0.27 5.50 24.83
C LYS A 260 -0.35 7.02 24.80
N LYS A 261 0.74 7.74 25.09
CA LYS A 261 0.77 9.20 25.03
C LYS A 261 0.46 9.70 23.61
N LEU A 262 1.06 9.08 22.60
CA LEU A 262 0.81 9.42 21.19
C LEU A 262 -0.67 9.19 20.82
N VAL A 263 -1.29 8.10 21.26
CA VAL A 263 -2.72 7.87 21.08
C VAL A 263 -3.53 9.01 21.71
N TYR A 264 -3.26 9.38 22.98
CA TYR A 264 -4.00 10.46 23.64
C TYR A 264 -3.81 11.83 22.99
N GLN A 265 -2.60 12.10 22.49
CA GLN A 265 -2.27 13.38 21.85
C GLN A 265 -2.93 13.55 20.49
N PHE A 266 -3.00 12.47 19.69
CA PHE A 266 -3.45 12.56 18.30
C PHE A 266 -4.87 12.03 18.07
N HIS A 267 -5.51 11.40 19.06
CA HIS A 267 -6.86 10.82 18.90
C HIS A 267 -7.90 11.81 18.38
N ASP A 268 -7.88 13.04 18.88
CA ASP A 268 -8.89 14.06 18.53
C ASP A 268 -8.62 14.71 17.16
N SER A 269 -7.35 14.71 16.73
CA SER A 269 -6.94 15.17 15.40
C SER A 269 -6.94 14.06 14.35
N CYS A 270 -7.03 12.79 14.76
CA CYS A 270 -6.94 11.66 13.83
C CYS A 270 -8.19 11.56 12.95
N HIS A 271 -7.99 11.20 11.68
CA HIS A 271 -9.11 10.92 10.78
C HIS A 271 -10.03 9.81 11.35
N PRO A 272 -11.37 9.88 11.18
CA PRO A 272 -12.35 8.94 11.77
C PRO A 272 -12.03 7.44 11.63
N TYR A 273 -11.43 7.04 10.50
CA TYR A 273 -11.02 5.65 10.29
C TYR A 273 -9.86 5.22 11.20
N GLY A 274 -8.81 6.05 11.28
CA GLY A 274 -7.68 5.81 12.18
C GLY A 274 -8.14 5.81 13.63
N LYS A 275 -9.02 6.75 14.00
CA LYS A 275 -9.70 6.77 15.31
C LYS A 275 -10.43 5.47 15.62
N SER A 276 -11.23 4.96 14.68
CA SER A 276 -11.93 3.67 14.84
C SER A 276 -10.97 2.48 15.02
N LEU A 277 -9.86 2.45 14.28
CA LEU A 277 -8.83 1.42 14.41
C LEU A 277 -8.05 1.52 15.72
N LEU A 278 -7.70 2.72 16.16
CA LEU A 278 -7.10 2.97 17.47
C LEU A 278 -8.02 2.44 18.57
N VAL A 279 -9.31 2.80 18.51
CA VAL A 279 -10.31 2.30 19.46
C VAL A 279 -10.42 0.77 19.41
N LYS A 280 -10.39 0.15 18.22
CA LYS A 280 -10.48 -1.31 18.06
C LYS A 280 -9.26 -2.04 18.62
N ASN A 281 -8.05 -1.58 18.30
CA ASN A 281 -6.80 -2.26 18.62
C ASN A 281 -6.30 -1.96 20.05
N PHE A 282 -6.56 -0.75 20.55
CA PHE A 282 -6.21 -0.30 21.90
C PHE A 282 -7.40 -0.37 22.87
N TYR A 283 -8.53 -0.96 22.46
CA TYR A 283 -9.70 -1.28 23.30
C TYR A 283 -9.31 -1.90 24.65
N ASN A 284 -8.33 -2.81 24.63
CA ASN A 284 -7.83 -3.55 25.79
C ASN A 284 -6.73 -2.80 26.58
N PHE A 285 -6.36 -1.57 26.19
CA PHE A 285 -5.24 -0.77 26.72
C PHE A 285 -5.61 0.53 27.40
N LEU A 286 -6.90 0.88 27.35
CA LEU A 286 -7.42 1.59 28.50
C LEU A 286 -7.12 0.71 29.73
N PRO A 287 -6.51 1.27 30.78
CA PRO A 287 -6.14 0.51 31.95
C PRO A 287 -7.36 -0.27 32.42
N ARG A 288 -7.10 -1.41 33.08
CA ARG A 288 -8.13 -2.18 33.79
C ARG A 288 -9.04 -1.30 34.67
N ASN A 289 -8.58 -0.09 34.99
CA ASN A 289 -9.33 1.02 35.54
C ASN A 289 -9.61 2.09 34.47
N TYR A 290 -10.57 1.86 33.57
CA TYR A 290 -11.10 2.91 32.67
C TYR A 290 -11.58 4.13 33.48
N LEU A 291 -12.06 3.89 34.71
CA LEU A 291 -12.33 4.90 35.72
C LEU A 291 -11.10 5.72 36.11
N GLU A 292 -9.90 5.16 36.28
CA GLU A 292 -8.70 5.95 36.61
C GLU A 292 -8.34 6.95 35.51
N ILE A 293 -8.56 6.63 34.23
CA ILE A 293 -8.31 7.59 33.13
C ILE A 293 -9.37 8.67 33.07
N ILE A 294 -10.64 8.31 33.28
CA ILE A 294 -11.74 9.27 33.36
C ILE A 294 -11.54 10.21 34.56
N MET A 295 -10.94 9.70 35.63
CA MET A 295 -10.70 10.40 36.89
C MET A 295 -9.29 11.00 36.99
N ASN A 296 -8.43 10.83 35.96
CA ASN A 296 -7.10 11.41 35.94
C ASN A 296 -7.20 12.88 35.52
N PRO A 297 -6.85 13.85 36.40
CA PRO A 297 -6.91 15.27 36.08
C PRO A 297 -5.99 15.69 34.93
N ASP A 298 -4.95 14.89 34.61
CA ASP A 298 -4.00 15.14 33.53
C ASP A 298 -4.33 14.38 32.22
N GLY A 299 -5.40 13.57 32.22
CA GLY A 299 -5.86 12.84 31.04
C GLY A 299 -6.76 13.69 30.15
N ASN A 300 -6.65 13.57 28.83
CA ASN A 300 -7.59 14.23 27.91
C ASN A 300 -9.00 13.59 28.07
N ILE A 301 -9.84 14.26 28.87
CA ILE A 301 -11.21 13.87 29.23
C ILE A 301 -12.08 13.60 27.98
N GLN A 302 -11.79 14.26 26.86
CA GLN A 302 -12.55 14.10 25.61
C GLN A 302 -12.30 12.73 24.96
N VAL A 303 -11.04 12.31 24.90
CA VAL A 303 -10.62 10.98 24.41
C VAL A 303 -11.21 9.89 25.29
N ALA A 304 -11.17 10.06 26.62
CA ALA A 304 -11.76 9.11 27.56
C ALA A 304 -13.30 8.98 27.36
N ARG A 305 -14.00 10.09 27.13
CA ARG A 305 -15.46 10.11 26.87
C ARG A 305 -15.84 9.41 25.57
N GLU A 306 -15.12 9.66 24.49
CA GLU A 306 -15.41 9.05 23.19
C GLU A 306 -15.08 7.56 23.14
N ILE A 307 -13.95 7.15 23.73
CA ILE A 307 -13.61 5.72 23.80
C ILE A 307 -14.70 5.01 24.61
N VAL A 308 -15.10 5.55 25.78
CA VAL A 308 -16.16 4.95 26.60
C VAL A 308 -17.52 4.94 25.89
N SER A 309 -17.86 5.98 25.10
CA SER A 309 -19.08 5.96 24.28
C SER A 309 -19.06 4.81 23.27
N VAL A 310 -17.92 4.57 22.60
CA VAL A 310 -17.76 3.43 21.69
C VAL A 310 -17.73 2.09 22.44
N LEU A 311 -17.12 2.04 23.64
CA LEU A 311 -17.15 0.87 24.53
C LEU A 311 -18.59 0.52 24.90
N ILE A 312 -19.40 1.51 25.29
CA ILE A 312 -20.81 1.35 25.66
C ILE A 312 -21.64 0.91 24.46
N ASP A 313 -21.48 1.56 23.31
CA ASP A 313 -22.27 1.24 22.11
C ASP A 313 -21.90 -0.14 21.52
N LYS A 314 -20.64 -0.60 21.65
CA LYS A 314 -20.23 -1.98 21.30
C LYS A 314 -20.55 -3.00 22.39
N ALA A 315 -20.41 -2.65 23.66
CA ALA A 315 -20.78 -3.50 24.79
C ALA A 315 -22.26 -3.83 24.76
N TYR A 316 -23.10 -2.82 24.49
CA TYR A 316 -24.55 -2.96 24.32
C TYR A 316 -24.92 -3.97 23.23
N LYS A 317 -24.14 -4.03 22.14
CA LYS A 317 -24.41 -4.94 21.01
C LYS A 317 -23.80 -6.34 21.16
N THR A 318 -22.85 -6.58 22.07
CA THR A 318 -22.04 -7.82 22.04
C THR A 318 -21.55 -8.37 23.39
N MET A 319 -21.76 -7.73 24.55
CA MET A 319 -21.17 -8.23 25.80
C MET A 319 -21.97 -9.36 26.46
N LYS A 320 -21.24 -10.42 26.82
CA LYS A 320 -21.66 -11.45 27.79
C LYS A 320 -21.80 -10.81 29.19
N GLN A 321 -22.79 -11.25 29.97
CA GLN A 321 -23.12 -10.80 31.34
C GLN A 321 -21.91 -10.54 32.25
N GLU A 322 -20.88 -11.38 32.15
CA GLU A 322 -19.68 -11.37 33.00
C GLU A 322 -18.87 -10.05 32.96
N ILE A 323 -18.86 -9.35 31.83
CA ILE A 323 -18.17 -8.05 31.72
C ILE A 323 -19.04 -6.91 32.25
N GLN A 324 -20.37 -7.01 32.08
CA GLN A 324 -21.32 -6.06 32.69
C GLN A 324 -21.25 -6.15 34.22
N GLU A 325 -21.20 -7.35 34.79
CA GLU A 325 -21.06 -7.58 36.23
C GLU A 325 -19.72 -7.07 36.79
N ARG A 326 -18.62 -7.20 36.03
CA ARG A 326 -17.34 -6.61 36.43
C ARG A 326 -17.32 -5.09 36.39
N LEU A 327 -17.87 -4.51 35.31
CA LEU A 327 -18.01 -3.06 35.19
C LEU A 327 -18.87 -2.51 36.33
N PHE A 328 -19.96 -3.23 36.64
CA PHE A 328 -20.89 -2.98 37.73
C PHE A 328 -20.20 -3.03 39.09
N THR A 329 -19.39 -4.06 39.35
CA THR A 329 -18.65 -4.24 40.62
C THR A 329 -17.58 -3.15 40.81
N GLN A 330 -16.89 -2.73 39.75
CA GLN A 330 -15.85 -1.68 39.82
C GLN A 330 -16.42 -0.26 39.96
N ILE A 331 -17.59 0.00 39.38
CA ILE A 331 -18.36 1.23 39.62
C ILE A 331 -18.81 1.20 41.08
N THR A 332 -19.65 0.24 41.50
CA THR A 332 -20.19 0.20 42.87
C THR A 332 -19.12 0.18 43.96
N SER A 333 -17.99 -0.53 43.77
CA SER A 333 -16.89 -0.57 44.76
C SER A 333 -16.10 0.73 44.90
N ASN A 334 -15.97 1.54 43.84
CA ASN A 334 -15.37 2.87 43.94
C ASN A 334 -16.30 3.92 44.56
N PHE A 335 -17.62 3.64 44.57
CA PHE A 335 -18.67 4.56 45.02
C PHE A 335 -19.31 4.17 46.36
N SER A 336 -18.96 3.02 46.94
CA SER A 336 -19.59 2.49 48.16
C SER A 336 -19.48 3.40 49.38
N ASN A 337 -18.60 4.42 49.36
CA ASN A 337 -18.35 5.35 50.46
C ASN A 337 -18.28 6.83 50.06
N LYS A 338 -18.70 7.23 48.85
CA LYS A 338 -18.61 8.63 48.37
C LYS A 338 -19.95 9.11 47.81
N LYS A 339 -20.34 10.35 48.11
CA LYS A 339 -21.63 10.91 47.66
C LYS A 339 -21.51 11.42 46.23
N ILE A 340 -22.59 11.35 45.44
CA ILE A 340 -22.63 11.88 44.06
C ILE A 340 -22.23 13.37 44.00
N SER A 341 -22.43 14.11 45.10
CA SER A 341 -22.00 15.51 45.29
C SER A 341 -20.50 15.75 45.15
N ASP A 342 -19.68 14.71 45.32
CA ASP A 342 -18.22 14.84 45.40
C ASP A 342 -17.57 14.92 43.99
N TYR A 343 -18.38 14.88 42.91
CA TYR A 343 -17.92 14.67 41.53
C TYR A 343 -18.54 15.61 40.49
N SER A 344 -18.53 16.92 40.77
CA SER A 344 -19.19 17.96 39.95
C SER A 344 -18.75 18.03 38.47
N ILE A 345 -17.51 17.64 38.14
CA ILE A 345 -16.92 17.79 36.79
C ILE A 345 -17.23 16.58 35.87
N THR A 346 -17.32 15.38 36.44
CA THR A 346 -17.63 14.12 35.72
C THR A 346 -19.13 13.84 35.60
N TYR A 347 -19.96 14.75 36.09
CA TYR A 347 -21.39 14.58 36.29
C TYR A 347 -22.26 14.41 35.02
N PRO A 348 -22.07 15.18 33.92
CA PRO A 348 -22.84 14.99 32.68
C PRO A 348 -22.65 13.59 32.05
N PHE A 349 -21.50 12.96 32.30
CA PHE A 349 -21.20 11.61 31.86
C PHE A 349 -21.99 10.56 32.67
N PHE A 350 -22.09 10.71 33.99
CA PHE A 350 -22.87 9.81 34.84
C PHE A 350 -24.36 9.84 34.52
N ILE A 351 -24.93 11.02 34.24
CA ILE A 351 -26.31 11.13 33.76
C ILE A 351 -26.50 10.27 32.51
N ASN A 352 -25.61 10.37 31.53
CA ASN A 352 -25.71 9.62 30.27
C ASN A 352 -25.59 8.10 30.49
N VAL A 353 -24.68 7.67 31.37
CA VAL A 353 -24.54 6.25 31.75
C VAL A 353 -25.82 5.73 32.42
N TYR A 354 -26.35 6.42 33.44
CA TYR A 354 -27.55 5.97 34.16
C TYR A 354 -28.84 6.10 33.34
N THR A 355 -28.87 7.01 32.36
CA THR A 355 -29.99 7.10 31.40
C THR A 355 -29.98 5.91 30.43
N LYS A 356 -28.80 5.47 29.97
CA LYS A 356 -28.65 4.30 29.10
C LYS A 356 -28.74 2.96 29.85
N PHE A 357 -28.43 2.95 31.15
CA PHE A 357 -28.47 1.77 32.01
C PHE A 357 -29.24 2.05 33.31
N PRO A 358 -30.59 2.05 33.28
CA PRO A 358 -31.41 2.40 34.43
C PRO A 358 -31.26 1.42 35.61
N MET A 359 -30.95 0.16 35.30
CA MET A 359 -30.82 -0.92 36.28
C MET A 359 -29.61 -0.81 37.22
N ILE A 360 -28.67 0.10 36.93
CA ILE A 360 -27.47 0.34 37.75
C ILE A 360 -27.49 1.72 38.41
N LYS A 361 -28.63 2.40 38.31
CA LYS A 361 -28.83 3.73 38.87
C LYS A 361 -28.82 3.64 40.40
N PRO A 362 -28.01 4.46 41.10
CA PRO A 362 -28.04 4.55 42.55
C PRO A 362 -29.42 4.94 43.06
N ASP A 363 -29.82 4.42 44.21
CA ASP A 363 -31.13 4.73 44.82
C ASP A 363 -31.30 6.23 45.10
N ASP A 364 -30.21 6.94 45.40
CA ASP A 364 -30.17 8.37 45.67
C ASP A 364 -30.07 9.25 44.41
N PHE A 365 -29.98 8.65 43.21
CA PHE A 365 -29.76 9.38 41.97
C PHE A 365 -30.92 10.30 41.59
N ASP A 366 -32.16 9.87 41.80
CA ASP A 366 -33.34 10.71 41.48
C ASP A 366 -33.44 11.93 42.40
N GLU A 367 -33.20 11.72 43.69
CA GLU A 367 -33.17 12.80 44.67
C GLU A 367 -32.05 13.80 44.35
N TYR A 368 -30.90 13.29 43.92
CA TYR A 368 -29.77 14.11 43.50
C TYR A 368 -30.04 14.85 42.17
N MET A 369 -30.64 14.21 41.18
CA MET A 369 -31.05 14.83 39.91
C MET A 369 -32.06 15.96 40.11
N SER A 370 -32.98 15.80 41.06
CA SER A 370 -33.92 16.85 41.45
C SER A 370 -33.17 18.08 41.98
N LYS A 371 -32.23 17.89 42.93
CA LYS A 371 -31.40 18.97 43.50
C LYS A 371 -30.50 19.64 42.46
N TYR A 372 -29.99 18.87 41.51
CA TYR A 372 -29.16 19.39 40.41
C TYR A 372 -29.98 20.23 39.42
N ASN A 373 -31.15 19.74 39.02
CA ASN A 373 -32.06 20.46 38.13
C ASN A 373 -32.56 21.75 38.79
N GLU A 374 -32.78 21.76 40.10
CA GLU A 374 -33.07 22.97 40.87
C GLU A 374 -31.91 23.98 40.83
N LYS A 375 -30.65 23.53 41.00
CA LYS A 375 -29.47 24.39 40.86
C LYS A 375 -29.30 24.97 39.46
N ILE A 376 -29.48 24.16 38.41
CA ILE A 376 -29.44 24.65 37.02
C ILE A 376 -30.57 25.65 36.78
N GLY A 377 -31.78 25.35 37.23
CA GLY A 377 -32.92 26.24 37.15
C GLY A 377 -32.63 27.59 37.81
N GLN A 378 -32.08 27.59 39.03
CA GLN A 378 -31.67 28.80 39.73
C GLN A 378 -30.58 29.59 39.00
N THR A 379 -29.59 28.90 38.42
CA THR A 379 -28.51 29.54 37.66
C THR A 379 -29.03 30.16 36.35
N GLN A 380 -30.01 29.53 35.69
CA GLN A 380 -30.65 30.05 34.48
C GLN A 380 -31.61 31.22 34.79
N ILE A 381 -32.26 31.22 35.95
CA ILE A 381 -33.10 32.33 36.43
C ILE A 381 -32.23 33.54 36.78
N LEU A 382 -31.10 33.35 37.46
CA LEU A 382 -30.12 34.40 37.76
C LEU A 382 -29.55 35.02 36.46
N ALA A 383 -29.14 34.18 35.51
CA ALA A 383 -28.63 34.62 34.21
C ALA A 383 -29.68 35.33 33.32
N LYS A 384 -30.97 35.02 33.48
CA LYS A 384 -32.06 35.78 32.84
C LYS A 384 -32.29 37.12 33.53
N SER A 385 -32.27 37.17 34.87
CA SER A 385 -32.43 38.42 35.62
C SER A 385 -31.28 39.41 35.38
N ASP A 386 -30.06 38.91 35.16
CA ASP A 386 -28.90 39.73 34.80
C ASP A 386 -28.93 40.21 33.34
N ARG A 387 -29.64 39.49 32.45
CA ARG A 387 -29.92 39.97 31.09
C ARG A 387 -31.02 41.03 31.06
N GLU A 388 -32.06 40.87 31.87
CA GLU A 388 -33.16 41.85 31.97
C GLU A 388 -32.76 43.14 32.69
N LYS A 389 -31.73 43.11 33.56
CA LYS A 389 -31.13 44.32 34.16
C LYS A 389 -30.14 45.06 33.24
N ASN A 390 -29.69 44.42 32.15
CA ASN A 390 -28.73 44.98 31.20
C ASN A 390 -29.36 45.27 29.82
N VAL A 391 -30.69 45.40 29.76
CA VAL A 391 -31.45 45.92 28.59
C VAL A 391 -32.09 47.25 28.96
#